data_AF-A0A2V7E9Y6-F1
#
_entry.id   AF-A0A2V7E9Y6-F1
#
_cell.length_a   1.000
_cell.length_b   1.000
_cell.length_c   1.000
_cell.angle_alpha   90.00
_cell.angle_beta   90.00
_cell.angle_gamma   90.00
#
_symmetry.space_group_name_H-M   'P 1'
#
loop_
_entity.id
_entity.type
_entity.pdbx_description
1 polymer ?
#
loop_
_entity_poly.entity_id
_entity_poly.type
_entity_poly.pdbx_seq_one_letter_code
_entity_poly.pdbx_strand_id
1 'polypeptide(L)'
;ESSAYPHGLPKPRTLEENQVVLVDGGLSVHGYQSDMSRTVVFGTPSPEARKVFDIVHEAQRRAIEFAAPGKKCGDVDAVARKVITDAGYGPDYRTFTHRLGHGIGLEGHEWPYLVRGSQIVMQPGMTFSDEPGIYQYGKFGIRLEDILAITETGAEMMTPSETSLSPNI
;
A
#
# COMPACT_ATOMS: atom_id res chain seq x y z
N GLU A 1 5.66 -14.92 8.47
CA GLU A 1 6.95 -14.82 7.75
C GLU A 1 6.80 -14.52 6.26
N SER A 2 6.03 -15.31 5.49
CA SER A 2 5.92 -15.07 4.04
C SER A 2 5.43 -13.68 3.64
N SER A 3 4.53 -13.07 4.43
CA SER A 3 4.07 -11.70 4.20
C SER A 3 5.16 -10.63 4.38
N ALA A 4 6.29 -10.96 5.00
CA ALA A 4 7.44 -10.05 5.08
C ALA A 4 8.21 -9.93 3.75
N TYR A 5 7.88 -10.76 2.75
CA TYR A 5 8.46 -10.70 1.41
C TYR A 5 7.41 -10.06 0.50
N PRO A 6 7.63 -8.84 -0.03
CA PRO A 6 6.61 -8.07 -0.76
C PRO A 6 5.96 -8.81 -1.93
N HIS A 7 6.70 -9.69 -2.60
CA HIS A 7 6.25 -10.54 -3.72
C HIS A 7 6.18 -12.03 -3.36
N GLY A 8 6.05 -12.33 -2.07
CA GLY A 8 5.89 -13.68 -1.56
C GLY A 8 7.14 -14.56 -1.65
N LEU A 9 6.92 -15.86 -1.36
CA LEU A 9 7.92 -16.92 -1.45
C LEU A 9 7.40 -18.02 -2.38
N PRO A 10 8.27 -18.70 -3.15
CA PRO A 10 7.85 -19.69 -4.15
C PRO A 10 7.34 -21.01 -3.57
N LYS A 11 7.22 -21.13 -2.24
CA LYS A 11 6.86 -22.37 -1.56
C LYS A 11 5.42 -22.30 -1.05
N PRO A 12 4.58 -23.32 -1.33
CA PRO A 12 3.25 -23.40 -0.74
C PRO A 12 3.37 -23.50 0.79
N ARG A 13 2.40 -22.92 1.50
CA ARG A 13 2.29 -23.00 2.96
C ARG A 13 0.87 -23.34 3.35
N THR A 14 0.73 -24.15 4.39
CA THR A 14 -0.53 -24.36 5.07
C THR A 14 -0.79 -23.16 5.99
N LEU A 15 -2.03 -22.69 6.02
CA LEU A 15 -2.43 -21.58 6.88
C LEU A 15 -2.44 -22.03 8.35
N GLU A 16 -1.83 -21.23 9.22
CA GLU A 16 -1.74 -21.48 10.66
C GLU A 16 -2.49 -20.40 11.47
N GLU A 17 -3.00 -20.78 12.64
CA GLU A 17 -3.69 -19.88 13.56
C GLU A 17 -2.80 -18.69 13.96
N ASN A 18 -3.39 -17.50 14.04
CA ASN A 18 -2.78 -16.20 14.30
C ASN A 18 -1.75 -15.74 13.24
N GLN A 19 -1.76 -16.34 12.05
CA GLN A 19 -0.86 -15.96 10.98
C GLN A 19 -1.36 -14.71 10.23
N VAL A 20 -0.44 -13.77 9.98
CA VAL A 20 -0.66 -12.65 9.04
C VAL A 20 -0.65 -13.19 7.61
N VAL A 21 -1.72 -12.92 6.88
CA VAL A 21 -1.93 -13.30 5.49
C VAL A 21 -2.03 -12.02 4.67
N LEU A 22 -1.10 -11.86 3.73
CA LEU A 22 -1.14 -10.80 2.73
C LEU A 22 -1.62 -11.45 1.42
N VAL A 23 -2.71 -10.94 0.87
CA VAL A 23 -3.25 -11.33 -0.43
C VAL A 23 -3.13 -10.11 -1.33
N ASP A 24 -2.53 -10.31 -2.49
CA ASP A 24 -2.34 -9.30 -3.52
C ASP A 24 -2.80 -9.92 -4.84
N GLY A 25 -3.65 -9.21 -5.57
CA GLY A 25 -4.12 -9.67 -6.86
C GLY A 25 -5.03 -8.69 -7.57
N GLY A 26 -5.12 -8.93 -8.87
CA GLY A 26 -5.87 -8.09 -9.79
C GLY A 26 -6.51 -8.90 -10.91
N LEU A 27 -7.35 -8.23 -11.69
CA LEU A 27 -7.98 -8.74 -12.90
C LEU A 27 -7.97 -7.65 -13.98
N SER A 28 -8.21 -8.06 -15.23
CA SER A 28 -8.32 -7.13 -16.34
C SER A 28 -9.72 -7.12 -16.93
N VAL A 29 -10.23 -5.91 -17.21
CA VAL A 29 -11.51 -5.70 -17.92
C VAL A 29 -11.25 -4.76 -19.09
N HIS A 30 -11.54 -5.23 -20.31
CA HIS A 30 -11.28 -4.48 -21.55
C HIS A 30 -9.84 -3.96 -21.69
N GLY A 31 -8.87 -4.64 -21.08
CA GLY A 31 -7.46 -4.25 -21.08
C GLY A 31 -7.04 -3.38 -19.90
N TYR A 32 -7.97 -2.75 -19.18
CA TYR A 32 -7.66 -2.01 -17.96
C TYR A 32 -7.41 -2.97 -16.79
N GLN A 33 -6.43 -2.64 -15.95
CA GLN A 33 -6.02 -3.46 -14.81
C GLN A 33 -6.67 -2.98 -13.51
N SER A 34 -6.94 -3.90 -12.61
CA SER A 34 -7.11 -3.63 -11.18
C SER A 34 -5.87 -4.15 -10.43
N ASP A 35 -5.55 -3.54 -9.30
CA ASP A 35 -4.54 -4.05 -8.38
C ASP A 35 -4.96 -3.75 -6.95
N MET A 36 -4.85 -4.73 -6.05
CA MET A 36 -5.36 -4.60 -4.69
C MET A 36 -4.71 -5.63 -3.76
N SER A 37 -4.13 -5.10 -2.69
CA SER A 37 -3.59 -5.87 -1.58
C SER A 37 -4.45 -5.69 -0.32
N ARG A 38 -4.72 -6.81 0.35
CA ARG A 38 -5.34 -6.86 1.67
C ARG A 38 -4.47 -7.66 2.62
N THR A 39 -4.39 -7.21 3.87
CA THR A 39 -3.67 -7.93 4.91
C THR A 39 -4.61 -8.27 6.06
N VAL A 40 -4.83 -9.56 6.27
CA VAL A 40 -5.67 -10.08 7.36
C VAL A 40 -4.87 -10.96 8.32
N VAL A 41 -5.41 -11.22 9.50
CA VAL A 41 -4.92 -12.27 10.39
C VAL A 41 -5.94 -13.40 10.44
N PHE A 42 -5.49 -14.62 10.15
CA PHE A 42 -6.30 -15.81 10.40
C PHE A 42 -6.29 -16.10 11.89
N GLY A 43 -7.36 -15.74 12.62
CA GLY A 43 -7.43 -15.84 14.07
C GLY A 43 -7.28 -14.49 14.76
N THR A 44 -6.47 -14.43 15.82
CA THR A 44 -6.30 -13.22 16.66
C THR A 44 -5.04 -12.43 16.30
N PRO A 45 -5.17 -11.16 15.85
CA PRO A 45 -4.00 -10.31 15.65
C PRO A 45 -3.22 -10.04 16.93
N SER A 46 -1.90 -10.19 16.86
CA SER A 46 -1.00 -9.77 17.92
C SER A 46 -1.01 -8.24 18.11
N PRO A 47 -0.65 -7.71 19.29
CA PRO A 47 -0.54 -6.27 19.50
C PRO A 47 0.45 -5.59 18.53
N GLU A 48 1.54 -6.27 18.17
CA GLU A 48 2.52 -5.76 17.19
C GLU A 48 1.88 -5.66 15.79
N ALA A 49 1.15 -6.69 15.35
CA ALA A 49 0.48 -6.68 14.05
C ALA A 49 -0.56 -5.56 13.94
N ARG A 50 -1.41 -5.38 14.97
CA ARG A 50 -2.39 -4.25 15.00
C ARG A 50 -1.70 -2.91 14.90
N LYS A 51 -0.66 -2.69 15.71
CA LYS A 51 0.12 -1.45 15.67
C LYS A 51 0.70 -1.18 14.28
N VAL A 52 1.28 -2.19 13.63
CA VAL A 52 1.84 -2.03 12.28
C VAL A 52 0.75 -1.73 11.26
N PHE A 53 -0.41 -2.40 11.33
CA PHE A 53 -1.55 -2.11 10.47
C PHE A 53 -2.03 -0.67 10.63
N ASP A 54 -2.22 -0.18 11.85
CA ASP A 54 -2.68 1.18 12.10
C ASP A 54 -1.72 2.23 11.50
N ILE A 55 -0.41 1.97 11.55
CA ILE A 55 0.63 2.82 10.96
C ILE A 55 0.54 2.80 9.43
N VAL A 56 0.40 1.62 8.82
CA VAL A 56 0.28 1.47 7.36
C VAL A 56 -1.00 2.13 6.85
N HIS A 57 -2.12 1.91 7.54
CA HIS A 57 -3.41 2.54 7.23
C HIS A 57 -3.33 4.07 7.36
N GLU A 58 -2.71 4.60 8.42
CA GLU A 58 -2.46 6.04 8.52
C GLU A 58 -1.55 6.53 7.39
N ALA A 59 -0.51 5.79 7.01
CA ALA A 59 0.37 6.18 5.92
C ALA A 59 -0.39 6.30 4.58
N GLN A 60 -1.24 5.33 4.26
CA GLN A 60 -2.10 5.33 3.06
C GLN A 60 -3.10 6.50 3.12
N ARG A 61 -3.82 6.65 4.23
CA ARG A 61 -4.79 7.75 4.43
C ARG A 61 -4.15 9.12 4.22
N ARG A 62 -2.94 9.33 4.74
CA ARG A 62 -2.25 10.61 4.61
C ARG A 62 -1.71 10.86 3.21
N ALA A 63 -1.34 9.81 2.48
CA ALA A 63 -0.96 9.93 1.08
C ALA A 63 -2.15 10.40 0.23
N ILE A 64 -3.29 9.73 0.29
CA ILE A 64 -4.48 10.14 -0.47
C ILE A 64 -4.97 11.54 -0.08
N GLU A 65 -5.00 11.90 1.22
CA GLU A 65 -5.42 13.24 1.66
C GLU A 65 -4.51 14.35 1.13
N PHE A 66 -3.24 14.04 0.86
CA PHE A 66 -2.29 14.99 0.31
C PHE A 66 -2.33 15.01 -1.23
N ALA A 67 -2.66 13.90 -1.87
CA ALA A 67 -2.72 13.77 -3.32
C ALA A 67 -3.81 14.67 -3.93
N ALA A 68 -3.40 15.49 -4.90
CA ALA A 68 -4.27 16.44 -5.58
C ALA A 68 -3.58 16.97 -6.85
N PRO A 69 -4.32 17.58 -7.80
CA PRO A 69 -3.72 18.32 -8.91
C PRO A 69 -2.68 19.33 -8.42
N GLY A 70 -1.55 19.42 -9.14
CA GLY A 70 -0.46 20.34 -8.80
C GLY A 70 0.54 19.83 -7.75
N LYS A 71 0.26 18.71 -7.08
CA LYS A 71 1.21 18.05 -6.17
C LYS A 71 2.22 17.20 -6.93
N LYS A 72 3.43 17.05 -6.40
CA LYS A 72 4.44 16.18 -7.02
C LYS A 72 4.27 14.75 -6.52
N CYS A 73 4.43 13.76 -7.40
CA CYS A 73 4.37 12.34 -7.04
C CYS A 73 5.37 11.97 -5.93
N GLY A 74 6.56 12.58 -5.92
CA GLY A 74 7.56 12.33 -4.87
C GLY A 74 7.20 12.93 -3.51
N ASP A 75 6.36 13.96 -3.47
CA ASP A 75 5.88 14.55 -2.21
C ASP A 75 4.83 13.63 -1.56
N VAL A 76 4.01 12.94 -2.36
CA VAL A 76 3.04 11.94 -1.86
C VAL A 76 3.75 10.76 -1.22
N ASP A 77 4.80 10.20 -1.86
CA ASP A 77 5.68 9.18 -1.25
C ASP A 77 6.27 9.66 0.07
N ALA A 78 6.74 10.91 0.12
CA ALA A 78 7.35 11.48 1.31
C ALA A 78 6.36 11.58 2.48
N VAL A 79 5.08 11.86 2.23
CA VAL A 79 4.05 11.93 3.27
C VAL A 79 3.84 10.57 3.92
N ALA A 80 3.58 9.51 3.14
CA ALA A 80 3.43 8.15 3.68
C ALA A 80 4.69 7.69 4.43
N ARG A 81 5.86 7.95 3.85
CA ARG A 81 7.15 7.56 4.44
C ARG A 81 7.44 8.30 5.74
N LYS A 82 6.98 9.54 5.89
CA LYS A 82 7.11 10.30 7.13
C LYS A 82 6.32 9.65 8.26
N VAL A 83 5.08 9.22 8.01
CA VAL A 83 4.25 8.49 9.00
C VAL A 83 4.99 7.25 9.52
N ILE A 84 5.51 6.43 8.61
CA ILE A 84 6.24 5.20 8.95
C ILE A 84 7.55 5.51 9.70
N THR A 85 8.26 6.57 9.30
CA THR A 85 9.51 6.99 9.95
C THR A 85 9.27 7.49 11.37
N ASP A 86 8.30 8.38 11.57
CA ASP A 86 7.95 8.94 12.88
C ASP A 86 7.47 7.86 13.86
N ALA A 87 6.82 6.81 13.34
CA ALA A 87 6.41 5.66 14.14
C ALA A 87 7.56 4.69 14.51
N GLY A 88 8.79 4.99 14.07
CA GLY A 88 10.00 4.24 14.41
C GLY A 88 10.31 3.07 13.47
N TYR A 89 9.64 2.96 12.32
CA TYR A 89 9.84 1.90 11.33
C TYR A 89 10.80 2.30 10.19
N GLY A 90 10.96 3.60 9.92
CA GLY A 90 12.04 4.12 9.05
C GLY A 90 13.45 4.07 9.68
N PRO A 91 14.44 4.82 9.16
CA PRO A 91 14.33 5.75 8.05
C PRO A 91 14.34 5.05 6.69
N ASP A 92 14.09 5.86 5.65
CA ASP A 92 14.27 5.50 4.25
C ASP A 92 13.53 4.24 3.82
N TYR A 93 14.29 3.22 3.40
CA TYR A 93 13.79 1.97 2.85
C TYR A 93 13.98 0.80 3.83
N ARG A 94 14.24 1.08 5.12
CA ARG A 94 14.57 0.05 6.11
C ARG A 94 13.48 -1.01 6.24
N THR A 95 12.22 -0.59 6.37
CA THR A 95 11.06 -1.49 6.42
C THR A 95 10.03 -1.19 5.35
N PHE A 96 10.00 0.04 4.83
CA PHE A 96 9.20 0.40 3.67
C PHE A 96 10.08 0.34 2.42
N THR A 97 10.26 -0.88 1.93
CA THR A 97 11.39 -1.27 1.05
C THR A 97 11.21 -0.86 -0.42
N HIS A 98 10.09 -0.25 -0.78
CA HIS A 98 9.78 0.15 -2.15
C HIS A 98 9.17 1.56 -2.20
N ARG A 99 8.79 1.98 -3.41
CA ARG A 99 8.01 3.19 -3.69
C ARG A 99 6.61 3.08 -3.09
N LEU A 100 5.93 4.21 -2.92
CA LEU A 100 4.54 4.24 -2.46
C LEU A 100 3.54 3.63 -3.45
N GLY A 101 3.82 3.73 -4.74
CA GLY A 101 2.96 3.14 -5.74
C GLY A 101 3.39 3.46 -7.15
N HIS A 102 2.63 2.95 -8.10
CA HIS A 102 2.85 3.09 -9.54
C HIS A 102 1.58 3.56 -10.23
N GLY A 103 1.73 4.11 -11.43
CA GLY A 103 0.61 4.36 -12.32
C GLY A 103 -0.02 3.03 -12.71
N ILE A 104 -1.32 3.06 -12.98
CA ILE A 104 -2.08 1.89 -13.42
C ILE A 104 -3.10 2.30 -14.46
N GLY A 105 -3.26 1.49 -15.50
CA GLY A 105 -4.14 1.78 -16.61
C GLY A 105 -4.32 0.54 -17.48
N LEU A 106 -3.77 0.57 -18.68
CA LEU A 106 -3.74 -0.60 -19.56
C LEU A 106 -2.63 -1.58 -19.16
N GLU A 107 -1.57 -1.07 -18.52
CA GLU A 107 -0.55 -1.87 -17.88
C GLU A 107 -0.76 -1.87 -16.35
N GLY A 108 -0.33 -2.96 -15.70
CA GLY A 108 -0.42 -3.06 -14.23
C GLY A 108 0.50 -2.03 -13.58
N HIS A 109 1.69 -1.85 -14.14
CA HIS A 109 2.64 -0.81 -13.75
C HIS A 109 2.93 0.09 -14.94
N GLU A 110 2.46 1.34 -14.89
CA GLU A 110 2.76 2.37 -15.87
C GLU A 110 3.22 3.67 -15.19
N TRP A 111 3.61 4.65 -16.01
CA TRP A 111 4.02 5.96 -15.54
C TRP A 111 2.79 6.85 -15.28
N PRO A 112 2.77 7.71 -14.25
CA PRO A 112 3.89 8.10 -13.36
C PRO A 112 4.02 7.22 -12.11
N TYR A 113 5.13 7.38 -11.38
CA TYR A 113 5.39 6.64 -10.14
C TYR A 113 5.34 7.53 -8.90
N LEU A 114 4.69 7.06 -7.83
CA LEU A 114 4.72 7.66 -6.50
C LEU A 114 6.01 7.24 -5.79
N VAL A 115 7.11 7.89 -6.17
CA VAL A 115 8.46 7.54 -5.69
C VAL A 115 9.25 8.76 -5.29
N ARG A 116 10.04 8.64 -4.22
CA ARG A 116 10.94 9.68 -3.72
C ARG A 116 11.70 10.38 -4.85
N GLY A 117 11.65 11.70 -4.84
CA GLY A 117 12.39 12.55 -5.79
C GLY A 117 11.69 12.77 -7.12
N SER A 118 10.60 12.06 -7.42
CA SER A 118 9.78 12.32 -8.61
C SER A 118 9.27 13.76 -8.63
N GLN A 119 9.60 14.50 -9.70
CA GLN A 119 9.18 15.88 -9.90
C GLN A 119 7.90 16.00 -10.74
N ILE A 120 7.28 14.87 -11.10
CA ILE A 120 6.08 14.84 -11.93
C ILE A 120 4.92 15.42 -11.15
N VAL A 121 4.23 16.37 -11.78
CA VAL A 121 3.08 17.06 -11.22
C VAL A 121 1.81 16.31 -11.59
N MET A 122 1.05 15.91 -10.58
CA MET A 122 -0.22 15.23 -10.72
C MET A 122 -1.24 16.09 -11.47
N GLN A 123 -2.00 15.45 -12.36
CA GLN A 123 -3.09 16.04 -13.12
C GLN A 123 -4.36 15.22 -12.92
N PRO A 124 -5.56 15.85 -13.04
CA PRO A 124 -6.82 15.11 -13.06
C PRO A 124 -6.80 13.97 -14.08
N GLY A 125 -7.37 12.83 -13.71
CA GLY A 125 -7.43 11.61 -14.52
C GLY A 125 -6.23 10.67 -14.40
N MET A 126 -5.17 11.06 -13.69
CA MET A 126 -4.09 10.13 -13.34
C MET A 126 -4.56 9.13 -12.28
N THR A 127 -4.17 7.87 -12.42
CA THR A 127 -4.48 6.75 -11.52
C THR A 127 -3.22 6.11 -10.99
N PHE A 128 -3.22 5.75 -9.71
CA PHE A 128 -2.07 5.14 -9.03
C PHE A 128 -2.49 4.06 -8.05
N SER A 129 -1.65 3.06 -7.82
CA SER A 129 -1.68 2.33 -6.55
C SER A 129 -1.21 3.23 -5.40
N ASP A 130 -1.83 3.08 -4.23
CA ASP A 130 -1.37 3.63 -2.95
C ASP A 130 -1.15 2.46 -1.99
N GLU A 131 0.08 1.97 -1.98
CA GLU A 131 0.45 0.66 -1.44
C GLU A 131 1.57 0.70 -0.37
N PRO A 132 1.48 1.56 0.67
CA PRO A 132 2.51 1.58 1.71
C PRO A 132 2.59 0.21 2.41
N GLY A 133 3.81 -0.22 2.71
CA GLY A 133 4.06 -1.49 3.35
C GLY A 133 5.16 -1.42 4.40
N ILE A 134 4.99 -2.16 5.49
CA ILE A 134 6.04 -2.39 6.50
C ILE A 134 6.37 -3.88 6.48
N TYR A 135 7.63 -4.20 6.17
CA TYR A 135 8.14 -5.56 6.09
C TYR A 135 9.20 -5.79 7.17
N GLN A 136 8.92 -6.70 8.11
CA GLN A 136 9.86 -7.10 9.15
C GLN A 136 10.32 -8.54 8.86
N TYR A 137 11.48 -8.68 8.21
CA TYR A 137 12.03 -10.01 7.88
C TYR A 137 12.17 -10.89 9.12
N GLY A 138 11.83 -12.17 8.96
CA GLY A 138 11.74 -13.14 10.07
C GLY A 138 10.48 -12.99 10.95
N LYS A 139 9.64 -11.98 10.72
CA LYS A 139 8.35 -11.80 11.40
C LYS A 139 7.17 -11.85 10.42
N PHE A 140 6.66 -10.70 10.01
CA PHE A 140 5.53 -10.53 9.10
C PHE A 140 5.70 -9.23 8.32
N GLY A 141 4.90 -9.06 7.28
CA GLY A 141 4.70 -7.78 6.62
C GLY A 141 3.22 -7.46 6.52
N ILE A 142 2.91 -6.17 6.46
CA ILE A 142 1.58 -5.63 6.26
C ILE A 142 1.66 -4.62 5.13
N ARG A 143 0.84 -4.82 4.11
CA ARG A 143 0.61 -3.90 2.99
C ARG A 143 -0.89 -3.72 2.84
N LEU A 144 -1.29 -2.47 2.66
CA LEU A 144 -2.62 -2.10 2.21
C LEU A 144 -2.45 -1.44 0.87
N GLU A 145 -3.30 -1.78 -0.09
CA GLU A 145 -3.25 -1.20 -1.41
C GLU A 145 -4.66 -0.99 -1.93
N ASP A 146 -4.85 0.22 -2.45
CA ASP A 146 -6.05 0.64 -3.14
C ASP A 146 -5.64 1.52 -4.30
N ILE A 147 -6.45 1.53 -5.36
CA ILE A 147 -6.22 2.43 -6.49
C ILE A 147 -6.85 3.78 -6.18
N LEU A 148 -6.06 4.84 -6.28
CA LEU A 148 -6.55 6.22 -6.23
C LEU A 148 -6.62 6.82 -7.62
N ALA A 149 -7.60 7.70 -7.83
CA ALA A 149 -7.74 8.54 -9.00
C ALA A 149 -7.60 10.01 -8.59
N ILE A 150 -6.78 10.78 -9.32
CA ILE A 150 -6.68 12.22 -9.13
C ILE A 150 -7.91 12.88 -9.76
N THR A 151 -8.70 13.59 -8.96
CA THR A 151 -9.88 14.33 -9.40
C THR A 151 -9.51 15.79 -9.68
N GLU A 152 -10.49 16.61 -10.09
CA GLU A 152 -10.29 18.05 -10.32
C GLU A 152 -9.86 18.83 -9.08
N THR A 153 -10.15 18.32 -7.87
CA THR A 153 -9.94 19.04 -6.61
C THR A 153 -9.16 18.25 -5.56
N GLY A 154 -8.79 17.00 -5.82
CA GLY A 154 -8.12 16.13 -4.86
C GLY A 154 -7.82 14.74 -5.43
N ALA A 155 -8.03 13.72 -4.61
CA ALA A 155 -7.94 12.32 -4.98
C ALA A 155 -9.07 11.52 -4.33
N GLU A 156 -9.48 10.43 -4.97
CA GLU A 156 -10.48 9.50 -4.45
C GLU A 156 -10.01 8.06 -4.60
N MET A 157 -10.33 7.20 -3.62
CA MET A 157 -10.11 5.75 -3.76
C MET A 157 -11.19 5.16 -4.67
N MET A 158 -10.78 4.30 -5.60
CA MET A 158 -11.68 3.52 -6.44
C MET A 158 -12.24 2.29 -5.71
N THR A 159 -11.65 1.91 -4.59
CA THR A 159 -12.03 0.77 -3.75
C THR A 159 -12.20 1.19 -2.28
N PRO A 160 -13.11 0.56 -1.52
CA PRO A 160 -13.19 0.81 -0.08
C PRO A 160 -11.92 0.36 0.64
N SER A 161 -11.34 1.25 1.44
CA SER A 161 -10.15 0.95 2.24
C SER A 161 -10.41 -0.12 3.30
N GLU A 162 -9.40 -0.93 3.57
CA GLU A 162 -9.42 -1.92 4.64
C GLU A 162 -9.46 -1.24 6.01
N THR A 163 -10.40 -1.64 6.88
CA THR A 163 -10.60 -0.98 8.19
C THR A 163 -10.12 -1.81 9.38
N SER A 164 -9.71 -3.07 9.16
CA SER A 164 -9.36 -4.00 10.24
C SER A 164 -8.55 -5.20 9.73
N LEU A 165 -7.59 -5.66 10.54
CA LEU A 165 -6.88 -6.95 10.35
C LEU A 165 -7.76 -8.18 10.59
N SER A 166 -8.86 -8.02 11.32
CA SER A 166 -9.80 -9.09 11.60
C SER A 166 -10.95 -8.97 10.61
N PRO A 167 -11.18 -9.98 9.75
CA PRO A 167 -12.38 -10.02 8.95
C PRO A 167 -13.59 -10.06 9.89
N ASN A 168 -14.57 -9.20 9.66
CA ASN A 168 -15.87 -9.31 10.31
C ASN A 168 -16.56 -10.54 9.73
N ILE A 169 -16.39 -11.71 10.37
CA ILE A 169 -17.09 -12.95 10.06
C ILE A 169 -18.19 -13.14 11.10
#